data_AF-A0A7G8X6P7-F1
#
_entry.id   AF-A0A7G8X6P7-F1
#
_cell.length_a   1.000
_cell.length_b   1.000
_cell.length_c   1.000
_cell.angle_alpha   90.00
_cell.angle_beta   90.00
_cell.angle_gamma   90.00
#
_symmetry.space_group_name_H-M   'P 1'
#
loop_
_entity.id
_entity.type
_entity.pdbx_description
1 polymer ?
#
loop_
_entity_poly.entity_id
_entity_poly.type
_entity_poly.pdbx_seq_one_letter_code
_entity_poly.pdbx_strand_id
1 'polypeptide(L)'
;MLKFIDKYYEKITWSIILLGLILLFVANDYLSLVLFLYLLIRALKSRDSIRKTLRTTPLSTMVIYAIGMIVLLIALVFIMLYSGDFIKEYNIPVFLQYIYIAVVLVGSMFLYTWLMDFLIKKWNKKRVSK
;
A
#
# COMPACT_ATOMS: atom_id res chain seq x y z
N MET A 1 -15.39 6.91 -21.04
CA MET A 1 -15.48 6.69 -19.58
C MET A 1 -14.25 7.16 -18.81
N LEU A 2 -13.03 6.76 -19.17
CA LEU A 2 -11.80 7.12 -18.41
C LEU A 2 -11.50 8.63 -18.31
N LYS A 3 -11.75 9.41 -19.37
CA LYS A 3 -11.60 10.89 -19.34
C LYS A 3 -12.55 11.58 -18.33
N PHE A 4 -13.68 10.96 -18.01
CA PHE A 4 -14.63 11.50 -17.02
C PHE A 4 -14.09 11.35 -15.60
N ILE A 5 -13.47 10.20 -15.31
CA ILE A 5 -12.79 9.94 -14.04
C ILE A 5 -11.63 10.91 -13.86
N ASP A 6 -10.84 11.17 -14.91
CA ASP A 6 -9.72 12.12 -14.82
C ASP A 6 -10.22 13.57 -14.60
N LYS A 7 -11.35 13.97 -15.21
CA LYS A 7 -11.93 15.31 -15.09
C LYS A 7 -12.62 15.57 -13.74
N TYR A 8 -13.29 14.56 -13.18
CA TYR A 8 -14.05 14.68 -11.92
C TYR A 8 -13.38 13.99 -10.74
N TYR A 9 -12.14 13.52 -10.90
CA TYR A 9 -11.39 12.78 -9.90
C TYR A 9 -11.46 13.44 -8.53
N GLU A 10 -11.18 14.74 -8.48
CA GLU A 10 -11.13 15.49 -7.22
C GLU A 10 -12.48 15.50 -6.51
N LYS A 11 -13.58 15.79 -7.23
CA LYS A 11 -14.94 15.74 -6.68
C LYS A 11 -15.33 14.34 -6.21
N ILE A 12 -15.02 13.31 -7.00
CA ILE A 12 -15.30 11.91 -6.65
C ILE A 12 -14.49 11.49 -5.41
N THR A 13 -13.23 11.87 -5.34
CA THR A 13 -12.31 11.56 -4.23
C THR A 13 -12.81 12.19 -2.94
N TRP A 14 -13.17 13.48 -2.95
CA TRP A 14 -13.75 14.16 -1.80
C TRP A 14 -15.08 13.55 -1.37
N SER A 15 -15.92 13.17 -2.32
CA SER A 15 -17.20 12.50 -2.04
C SER A 15 -16.98 11.16 -1.33
N ILE A 16 -15.98 10.39 -1.77
CA ILE A 16 -15.62 9.09 -1.17
C ILE A 16 -14.99 9.26 0.21
N ILE A 17 -14.14 10.26 0.41
CA ILE A 17 -13.56 10.57 1.72
C ILE A 17 -14.66 10.96 2.72
N LEU A 18 -15.59 11.81 2.29
CA LEU A 18 -16.74 12.21 3.11
C LEU A 18 -17.62 11.00 3.46
N LEU A 19 -17.90 10.14 2.47
CA LEU A 19 -18.65 8.89 2.67
C LEU A 19 -17.94 7.95 3.64
N GLY A 20 -16.61 7.81 3.51
CA GLY A 20 -15.79 7.01 4.41
C GLY A 20 -15.82 7.54 5.84
N LEU A 21 -15.73 8.87 6.03
CA LEU A 21 -15.86 9.51 7.33
C LEU A 21 -17.22 9.24 7.98
N ILE A 22 -18.31 9.36 7.22
CA ILE A 22 -19.67 9.08 7.74
C ILE A 22 -19.81 7.60 8.11
N LEU A 23 -19.35 6.71 7.24
CA LEU A 23 -19.43 5.26 7.46
C LEU A 23 -18.58 4.79 8.65
N LEU A 24 -17.49 5.48 8.96
CA LEU A 24 -16.62 5.17 10.10
C LEU A 24 -17.36 5.28 11.44
N PHE A 25 -18.38 6.16 11.52
CA PHE A 25 -19.21 6.33 12.72
C PHE A 25 -20.55 5.61 12.66
N VAL A 26 -21.10 5.36 11.46
CA VAL A 26 -22.47 4.84 11.29
C VAL A 26 -22.50 3.35 10.96
N ALA A 27 -21.62 2.87 10.08
CA ALA A 27 -21.68 1.50 9.56
C ALA A 27 -20.29 1.02 9.08
N ASN A 28 -19.45 0.66 10.04
CA ASN A 28 -18.05 0.30 9.81
C ASN A 28 -17.87 -0.89 8.87
N ASP A 29 -18.86 -1.79 8.76
CA ASP A 29 -18.81 -2.97 7.91
C ASP A 29 -18.68 -2.63 6.41
N TYR A 30 -19.27 -1.50 5.98
CA TYR A 30 -19.21 -1.04 4.59
C TYR A 30 -18.01 -0.14 4.30
N LEU A 31 -17.22 0.22 5.32
CA LEU A 31 -16.03 1.04 5.17
C LEU A 31 -15.02 0.39 4.22
N SER A 32 -14.90 -0.94 4.30
CA SER A 32 -14.04 -1.75 3.43
C SER A 32 -14.36 -1.55 1.94
N LEU A 33 -15.64 -1.50 1.58
CA LEU A 33 -16.12 -1.31 0.22
C LEU A 33 -15.79 0.10 -0.28
N VAL A 34 -15.96 1.11 0.56
CA VAL A 34 -15.65 2.51 0.20
C VAL A 34 -14.14 2.73 0.03
N LEU A 35 -13.33 2.16 0.91
CA LEU A 35 -11.87 2.16 0.77
C LEU A 35 -11.41 1.41 -0.49
N PHE A 36 -12.09 0.31 -0.83
CA PHE A 36 -11.82 -0.42 -2.07
C PHE A 36 -12.15 0.42 -3.31
N LEU A 37 -13.31 1.11 -3.32
CA LEU A 37 -13.70 2.02 -4.40
C LEU A 37 -12.68 3.16 -4.57
N TYR A 38 -12.22 3.72 -3.45
CA TYR A 38 -11.19 4.76 -3.43
C TYR A 38 -9.89 4.28 -4.10
N LEU A 39 -9.41 3.09 -3.71
CA LEU A 39 -8.21 2.48 -4.29
C LEU A 39 -8.36 2.26 -5.79
N LEU A 40 -9.53 1.80 -6.23
CA LEU A 40 -9.83 1.55 -7.64
C LEU A 40 -9.77 2.84 -8.48
N ILE A 41 -10.38 3.92 -7.98
CA ILE A 41 -10.37 5.22 -8.66
C ILE A 41 -8.96 5.81 -8.69
N ARG A 42 -8.21 5.69 -7.59
CA ARG A 42 -6.80 6.11 -7.53
C ARG A 42 -5.95 5.35 -8.53
N ALA A 43 -6.10 4.03 -8.61
CA ALA A 43 -5.42 3.17 -9.57
C ALA A 43 -5.72 3.59 -11.02
N LEU A 44 -6.99 3.84 -11.33
CA LEU A 44 -7.44 4.29 -12.65
C LEU A 44 -6.85 5.65 -13.06
N LYS A 45 -6.65 6.57 -12.12
CA LYS A 45 -5.96 7.85 -12.38
C LYS A 45 -4.47 7.64 -12.65
N SER A 46 -3.81 6.77 -11.87
CA SER A 46 -2.38 6.48 -12.02
C SER A 46 -2.04 5.55 -13.19
N ARG A 47 -3.03 5.04 -13.94
CA ARG A 47 -2.84 4.00 -14.97
C ARG A 47 -1.77 4.34 -16.00
N ASP A 48 -1.70 5.59 -16.46
CA ASP A 48 -0.79 5.99 -17.53
C ASP A 48 0.65 6.10 -16.99
N SER A 49 0.80 6.55 -15.75
CA SER A 49 2.08 6.52 -15.03
C SER A 49 2.55 5.09 -14.78
N ILE A 50 1.67 4.21 -14.28
CA ILE A 50 1.96 2.79 -14.06
C ILE A 50 2.38 2.12 -15.38
N ARG A 51 1.65 2.36 -16.47
CA ARG A 51 1.96 1.81 -17.79
C ARG A 51 3.30 2.31 -18.33
N LYS A 52 3.63 3.59 -18.11
CA LYS A 52 4.92 4.17 -18.52
C LYS A 52 6.06 3.52 -17.73
N THR A 53 5.93 3.41 -16.41
CA THR A 53 6.93 2.76 -15.54
C THR A 53 7.09 1.28 -15.89
N LEU A 54 6.01 0.56 -16.18
CA LEU A 54 6.05 -0.83 -16.59
C LEU A 54 6.80 -1.03 -17.93
N ARG A 55 6.67 -0.10 -18.88
CA ARG A 55 7.36 -0.22 -20.17
C ARG A 55 8.86 0.07 -20.08
N THR A 56 9.28 0.97 -19.20
CA THR A 56 10.68 1.37 -19.07
C THR A 56 11.48 0.48 -18.14
N THR A 57 10.81 -0.27 -17.26
CA THR A 57 11.48 -1.10 -16.26
C THR A 57 11.80 -2.48 -16.84
N PRO A 58 13.06 -2.95 -16.77
CA PRO A 58 13.41 -4.28 -17.24
C PRO A 58 12.73 -5.37 -16.40
N LEU A 59 12.32 -6.45 -17.05
CA LEU A 59 11.64 -7.61 -16.43
C LEU A 59 12.39 -8.15 -15.20
N SER A 60 13.73 -8.20 -15.25
CA SER A 60 14.53 -8.66 -14.09
C SER A 60 14.30 -7.81 -12.85
N THR A 61 14.16 -6.50 -13.01
CA THR A 61 13.96 -5.58 -11.89
C THR A 61 12.53 -5.67 -11.36
N MET A 62 11.54 -5.86 -12.24
CA MET A 62 10.16 -6.12 -11.80
C MET A 62 10.04 -7.38 -10.96
N VAL A 63 10.69 -8.47 -11.37
CA VAL A 63 10.68 -9.74 -10.62
C VAL A 63 11.30 -9.55 -9.24
N ILE A 64 12.40 -8.80 -9.13
CA ILE A 64 13.04 -8.49 -7.85
C ILE A 64 12.10 -7.68 -6.93
N TYR A 65 11.42 -6.65 -7.45
CA TYR A 65 10.41 -5.92 -6.69
C TYR A 65 9.23 -6.82 -6.25
N ALA A 66 8.72 -7.66 -7.15
CA ALA A 66 7.60 -8.57 -6.85
C ALA A 66 7.96 -9.58 -5.75
N ILE A 67 9.13 -10.23 -5.85
CA ILE A 67 9.63 -11.15 -4.82
C ILE A 67 9.81 -10.41 -3.49
N GLY A 68 10.43 -9.23 -3.51
CA GLY A 68 10.61 -8.42 -2.30
C GLY A 68 9.27 -8.06 -1.64
N MET A 69 8.24 -7.77 -2.45
CA MET A 69 6.91 -7.43 -1.94
C MET A 69 6.22 -8.65 -1.31
N ILE A 70 6.35 -9.83 -1.91
CA ILE A 70 5.85 -11.09 -1.31
C ILE A 70 6.52 -11.35 0.03
N VAL A 71 7.84 -11.20 0.12
CA VAL A 71 8.59 -11.38 1.38
C VAL A 71 8.12 -10.37 2.45
N LEU A 72 7.91 -9.11 2.06
CA LEU A 72 7.37 -8.09 2.96
C LEU A 72 5.98 -8.46 3.48
N LEU A 73 5.09 -8.92 2.59
CA LEU A 73 3.75 -9.35 2.98
C LEU A 73 3.77 -10.51 3.96
N ILE A 74 4.62 -11.51 3.73
CA ILE A 74 4.78 -12.63 4.66
C ILE A 74 5.26 -12.12 6.02
N ALA A 75 6.30 -11.27 6.04
CA ALA A 75 6.80 -10.69 7.28
C ALA A 75 5.73 -9.88 8.03
N LEU A 76 4.94 -9.07 7.31
CA LEU A 76 3.84 -8.30 7.89
C LEU A 76 2.76 -9.21 8.49
N VAL A 77 2.39 -10.29 7.81
CA VAL A 77 1.43 -11.26 8.35
C VAL A 77 1.96 -11.85 9.66
N PHE A 78 3.23 -12.26 9.71
CA PHE A 78 3.84 -12.77 10.94
C PHE A 78 3.85 -11.74 12.08
N ILE A 79 4.25 -10.50 11.78
CA ILE A 79 4.24 -9.40 12.77
C ILE A 79 2.82 -9.18 13.30
N MET A 80 1.82 -9.14 12.42
CA MET A 80 0.43 -8.90 12.80
C MET A 80 -0.14 -10.04 13.64
N LEU A 81 0.16 -11.30 13.30
CA LEU A 81 -0.25 -12.46 14.10
C LEU A 81 0.37 -12.43 15.50
N TYR A 82 1.68 -12.23 15.59
CA TYR A 82 2.39 -12.21 16.88
C TYR A 82 1.99 -11.02 17.76
N SER A 83 1.83 -9.83 17.14
CA SER A 83 1.34 -8.65 17.84
C SER A 83 -0.11 -8.81 18.30
N GLY A 84 -0.93 -9.58 17.60
CA GLY A 84 -2.32 -9.86 17.96
C GLY A 84 -2.45 -10.58 19.29
N ASP A 85 -1.53 -11.51 19.58
CA ASP A 85 -1.50 -12.22 20.87
C ASP A 85 -1.09 -11.28 22.01
N PHE A 86 -0.07 -10.44 21.77
CA PHE A 86 0.37 -9.41 22.73
C PHE A 86 -0.73 -8.37 23.02
N ILE A 87 -1.45 -7.93 21.99
CA ILE A 87 -2.56 -6.98 22.12
C ILE A 87 -3.68 -7.54 23.01
N LYS A 88 -3.97 -8.85 22.88
CA LYS A 88 -4.97 -9.54 23.71
C LYS A 88 -4.51 -9.70 25.15
N GLU A 89 -3.24 -10.05 25.36
CA GLU A 89 -2.67 -10.27 26.69
C GLU A 89 -2.65 -8.99 27.54
N TYR A 90 -2.31 -7.85 26.94
CA TYR A 90 -2.21 -6.55 27.63
C TYR A 90 -3.48 -5.71 27.53
N ASN A 91 -4.56 -6.26 26.99
CA ASN A 91 -5.88 -5.62 26.84
C ASN A 91 -5.78 -4.19 26.26
N ILE A 92 -4.97 -4.05 25.21
CA ILE A 92 -4.60 -2.74 24.65
C ILE A 92 -5.85 -2.07 24.05
N PRO A 93 -6.12 -0.79 24.35
CA PRO A 93 -7.24 -0.06 23.78
C PRO A 93 -7.25 -0.06 22.25
N VAL A 94 -8.44 -0.16 21.65
CA VAL A 94 -8.61 -0.25 20.19
C VAL A 94 -7.93 0.90 19.43
N PHE A 95 -7.93 2.12 19.98
CA PHE A 95 -7.26 3.26 19.33
C PHE A 95 -5.73 3.09 19.23
N LEU A 96 -5.09 2.51 20.25
CA LEU A 96 -3.65 2.21 20.27
C LEU A 96 -3.31 1.11 19.25
N GLN A 97 -4.21 0.14 19.07
CA GLN A 97 -4.06 -0.88 18.02
C GLN A 97 -4.03 -0.25 16.63
N TYR A 98 -4.93 0.70 16.33
CA TYR A 98 -4.90 1.41 15.04
C TYR A 98 -3.63 2.23 14.84
N ILE A 99 -3.14 2.91 15.89
CA ILE A 99 -1.86 3.65 15.83
C ILE A 99 -0.71 2.68 15.52
N TYR A 100 -0.66 1.54 16.21
CA TYR A 100 0.35 0.51 15.98
C TYR A 100 0.33 0.00 14.53
N ILE A 101 -0.85 -0.37 14.02
CA ILE A 101 -1.01 -0.84 12.64
C ILE A 101 -0.56 0.23 11.65
N ALA A 102 -0.93 1.50 11.87
CA ALA A 102 -0.50 2.60 11.02
C ALA A 102 1.03 2.76 11.01
N VAL A 103 1.68 2.69 12.17
CA VAL A 103 3.14 2.77 12.29
C VAL A 103 3.82 1.60 11.59
N VAL A 104 3.33 0.37 11.76
CA VAL A 104 3.88 -0.83 11.10
C VAL A 104 3.73 -0.74 9.58
N LEU A 105 2.58 -0.28 9.07
CA LEU A 105 2.35 -0.13 7.63
C LEU A 105 3.22 0.97 7.03
N VAL A 106 3.28 2.15 7.64
CA VAL A 106 4.09 3.27 7.14
C VAL A 106 5.58 2.94 7.23
N GLY A 107 6.00 2.36 8.36
CA GLY A 107 7.38 1.94 8.58
C GLY A 107 7.82 0.86 7.58
N SER A 108 6.96 -0.13 7.32
CA SER A 108 7.27 -1.19 6.35
C SER A 108 7.32 -0.69 4.91
N MET A 109 6.46 0.27 4.53
CA MET A 109 6.55 0.94 3.23
C MET A 109 7.88 1.67 3.06
N PHE A 110 8.30 2.46 4.05
CA PHE A 110 9.57 3.17 4.02
C PHE A 110 10.74 2.20 3.95
N LEU A 111 10.75 1.19 4.80
CA LEU A 111 11.77 0.16 4.85
C LEU A 111 11.89 -0.59 3.51
N TYR A 112 10.76 -0.95 2.91
CA TYR A 112 10.72 -1.64 1.62
C TYR A 112 11.35 -0.80 0.50
N THR A 113 10.93 0.45 0.35
CA THR A 113 11.48 1.33 -0.69
C THR A 113 12.99 1.51 -0.55
N TRP A 114 13.46 1.77 0.67
CA TRP A 114 14.87 1.92 0.98
C TRP A 114 15.69 0.64 0.68
N LEU A 115 15.19 -0.53 1.11
CA LEU A 115 15.85 -1.82 0.86
C LEU A 115 15.94 -2.14 -0.63
N MET A 116 14.84 -1.93 -1.36
CA MET A 116 14.80 -2.26 -2.79
C MET A 116 15.73 -1.36 -3.60
N ASP A 117 15.76 -0.06 -3.31
CA ASP A 117 16.67 0.88 -3.95
C ASP A 117 18.14 0.51 -3.69
N PHE A 118 18.45 0.12 -2.45
CA PHE A 118 19.77 -0.37 -2.07
C PHE A 118 20.16 -1.66 -2.82
N LEU A 119 19.26 -2.64 -2.88
CA LEU A 119 19.48 -3.92 -3.56
C LEU A 119 19.69 -3.74 -5.07
N ILE A 120 18.88 -2.89 -5.72
CA ILE A 120 18.98 -2.63 -7.16
C ILE A 120 20.26 -1.88 -7.49
N LYS A 121 20.64 -0.88 -6.69
CA LYS A 121 21.92 -0.17 -6.85
C LYS A 121 23.11 -1.14 -6.77
N LYS A 122 23.07 -2.08 -5.81
CA LYS A 122 24.10 -3.12 -5.66
C LYS A 122 24.11 -4.12 -6.82
N TRP A 123 22.94 -4.52 -7.30
CA TRP A 123 22.79 -5.44 -8.43
C TRP A 123 23.32 -4.85 -9.74
N ASN A 124 22.96 -3.60 -10.05
CA ASN A 124 23.42 -2.92 -11.26
C ASN A 124 24.94 -2.69 -11.25
N LYS A 125 25.52 -2.33 -10.10
CA LYS A 125 26.98 -2.20 -9.96
C LYS A 125 27.72 -3.51 -10.30
N LYS A 126 27.13 -4.66 -9.97
CA LYS A 126 27.70 -5.99 -10.23
C LYS A 126 27.64 -6.42 -11.71
N ARG A 127 26.68 -5.90 -12.48
CA ARG A 127 26.57 -6.17 -13.94
C ARG A 127 27.56 -5.36 -14.78
N VAL A 128 27.93 -4.15 -14.36
CA VAL A 128 28.84 -3.27 -15.11
C VAL A 128 30.32 -3.66 -14.93
N SER A 129 30.63 -4.48 -13.93
CA SER A 129 31.98 -4.97 -13.61
C SER A 129 32.32 -6.34 -14.25
N LYS A 130 31.40 -6.92 -15.03
CA LYS A 130 31.60 -8.15 -15.81
C LYS A 130 31.54 -7.82 -17.29
#